data_AF-A0A9D1NLZ3-F1
#
_entry.id   AF-A0A9D1NLZ3-F1
#
_cell.length_a   1.000
_cell.length_b   1.000
_cell.length_c   1.000
_cell.angle_alpha   90.00
_cell.angle_beta   90.00
_cell.angle_gamma   90.00
#
_symmetry.space_group_name_H-M   'P 1'
#
loop_
_entity.id
_entity.type
_entity.pdbx_description
1 polymer ?
#
loop_
_entity_poly.entity_id
_entity_poly.type
_entity_poly.pdbx_seq_one_letter_code
_entity_poly.pdbx_strand_id
1 'polypeptide(L)'
;MKGTVAIAVALACASLAAEPAAETWEATVGVSPEAVARYSAPGDPARYKALLLDLRKPRETLGTPSTQLRMPVRSFPNGREEVVLHAEQGWISLDMMKLRGVKVRVETFDEAGNLVSTLWADEAAVDRATKLAAAKGRVRLVRGGDTLTGNGALADLGTRYVRVLRDAQIETGRLKGADLTRRGMF
;
A
#
# COMPACT_ATOMS: atom_id res chain seq x y z
N MET A 1 -64.06 5.25 32.27
CA MET A 1 -63.97 6.25 31.18
C MET A 1 -63.60 5.52 29.90
N LYS A 2 -64.41 5.77 28.86
CA LYS A 2 -64.20 5.31 27.48
C LYS A 2 -62.90 5.92 26.94
N GLY A 3 -62.15 5.15 26.15
CA GLY A 3 -60.92 5.62 25.52
C GLY A 3 -60.22 4.55 24.67
N THR A 4 -61.00 3.85 23.86
CA THR A 4 -60.55 2.99 22.75
C THR A 4 -59.78 3.82 21.72
N VAL A 5 -58.68 3.31 21.16
CA VAL A 5 -58.49 3.12 19.70
C VAL A 5 -57.42 2.05 19.49
N ALA A 6 -57.87 0.90 18.97
CA ALA A 6 -57.07 -0.13 18.32
C ALA A 6 -56.50 0.41 17.00
N ILE A 7 -55.42 -0.17 16.46
CA ILE A 7 -55.52 -1.05 15.29
C ILE A 7 -54.37 -2.06 15.37
N ALA A 8 -54.77 -3.33 15.47
CA ALA A 8 -53.95 -4.48 15.15
C ALA A 8 -53.95 -4.68 13.63
N VAL A 9 -52.79 -4.99 13.06
CA VAL A 9 -52.72 -5.88 11.90
C VAL A 9 -51.63 -6.90 12.20
N ALA A 10 -52.08 -8.12 12.48
CA ALA A 10 -51.25 -9.31 12.53
C ALA A 10 -51.19 -9.92 11.12
N LEU A 11 -50.00 -10.33 10.67
CA LEU A 11 -49.79 -11.38 9.66
C LEU A 11 -48.32 -11.80 9.79
N ALA A 12 -48.01 -12.88 10.51
CA ALA A 12 -48.06 -14.29 10.09
C ALA A 12 -46.80 -14.73 9.31
N CYS A 13 -46.07 -15.65 9.96
CA CYS A 13 -45.29 -16.77 9.43
C CYS A 13 -44.02 -16.56 8.59
N ALA A 14 -42.97 -17.22 9.13
CA ALA A 14 -42.04 -18.13 8.46
C ALA A 14 -40.65 -17.61 8.04
N SER A 15 -39.66 -18.26 8.68
CA SER A 15 -38.33 -18.63 8.19
C SER A 15 -37.44 -17.53 7.60
N LEU A 16 -36.45 -17.10 8.37
CA LEU A 16 -35.13 -16.82 7.79
C LEU A 16 -34.09 -17.71 8.46
N ALA A 17 -33.39 -18.43 7.58
CA ALA A 17 -32.28 -19.30 7.86
C ALA A 17 -31.24 -18.63 8.77
N ALA A 18 -30.76 -19.38 9.76
CA ALA A 18 -29.45 -19.12 10.33
C ALA A 18 -28.42 -19.30 9.21
N GLU A 19 -27.89 -18.20 8.70
CA GLU A 19 -26.67 -18.24 7.89
C GLU A 19 -25.57 -18.86 8.76
N PRO A 20 -24.86 -19.89 8.30
CA PRO A 20 -23.68 -20.34 9.03
C PRO A 20 -22.71 -19.17 9.01
N ALA A 21 -22.33 -18.70 10.21
CA ALA A 21 -21.23 -17.77 10.38
C ALA A 21 -20.06 -18.33 9.56
N ALA A 22 -19.68 -17.59 8.51
CA ALA A 22 -18.53 -17.92 7.70
C ALA A 22 -17.35 -18.04 8.66
N GLU A 23 -16.95 -19.28 8.94
CA GLU A 23 -15.82 -19.60 9.78
C GLU A 23 -14.61 -19.04 9.04
N THR A 24 -14.20 -17.84 9.44
CA THR A 24 -13.08 -17.16 8.81
C THR A 24 -11.85 -18.02 9.09
N TRP A 25 -11.22 -18.50 8.01
CA TRP A 25 -9.91 -19.16 7.96
C TRP A 25 -8.81 -18.46 8.79
N GLU A 26 -9.08 -17.25 9.27
CA GLU A 26 -8.29 -16.40 10.17
C GLU A 26 -7.99 -17.07 11.53
N ALA A 27 -8.87 -17.95 12.03
CA ALA A 27 -8.64 -18.65 13.29
C ALA A 27 -7.48 -19.67 13.23
N THR A 28 -7.08 -20.11 12.03
CA THR A 28 -6.12 -21.21 11.85
C THR A 28 -4.65 -20.77 11.91
N VAL A 29 -4.36 -19.47 11.90
CA VAL A 29 -2.98 -18.94 11.78
C VAL A 29 -2.45 -18.30 13.07
N GLY A 30 -3.28 -18.19 14.13
CA GLY A 30 -2.84 -17.62 15.42
C GLY A 30 -2.38 -16.15 15.36
N VAL A 31 -2.76 -15.43 14.30
CA VAL A 31 -2.45 -14.02 14.14
C VAL A 31 -3.56 -13.22 14.81
N SER A 32 -3.23 -12.39 15.80
CA SER A 32 -4.22 -11.57 16.51
C SER A 32 -5.04 -10.73 15.51
N PRO A 33 -6.34 -10.50 15.78
CA PRO A 33 -7.18 -9.65 14.93
C PRO A 33 -6.58 -8.25 14.71
N GLU A 34 -5.87 -7.71 15.71
CA GLU A 34 -5.14 -6.45 15.60
C GLU A 34 -3.98 -6.52 14.60
N ALA A 35 -3.21 -7.62 14.59
CA ALA A 35 -2.15 -7.81 13.60
C ALA A 35 -2.74 -7.98 12.19
N VAL A 36 -3.80 -8.77 12.02
CA VAL A 36 -4.51 -8.89 10.74
C VAL A 36 -5.00 -7.52 10.25
N ALA A 37 -5.61 -6.72 11.13
CA ALA A 37 -6.04 -5.36 10.81
C ALA A 37 -4.86 -4.43 10.47
N ARG A 38 -3.75 -4.50 11.22
CA ARG A 38 -2.53 -3.69 10.98
C ARG A 38 -1.87 -4.00 9.64
N TYR A 39 -1.87 -5.26 9.20
CA TYR A 39 -1.30 -5.64 7.89
C TYR A 39 -2.29 -5.40 6.74
N SER A 40 -3.60 -5.42 7.01
CA SER A 40 -4.64 -5.21 5.99
C SER A 40 -4.93 -3.73 5.73
N ALA A 41 -4.89 -2.87 6.74
CA ALA A 41 -5.28 -1.46 6.64
C ALA A 41 -4.33 -0.57 5.79
N PRO A 42 -2.99 -0.74 5.82
CA PRO A 42 -2.08 -0.12 4.86
C PRO A 42 -2.31 -0.59 3.43
N GLY A 43 -2.84 -1.80 3.25
CA GLY A 43 -3.08 -2.41 1.96
C GLY A 43 -4.44 -2.14 1.32
N ASP A 44 -5.33 -1.41 1.99
CA ASP A 44 -6.68 -1.11 1.49
C ASP A 44 -6.61 -0.24 0.23
N PRO A 45 -7.00 -0.77 -0.95
CA PRO A 45 -6.97 -0.03 -2.21
C PRO A 45 -7.80 1.26 -2.18
N ALA A 46 -8.83 1.36 -1.33
CA ALA A 46 -9.68 2.55 -1.25
C ALA A 46 -8.88 3.80 -0.86
N ARG A 47 -7.87 3.67 0.02
CA ARG A 47 -6.96 4.75 0.42
C ARG A 47 -6.16 5.31 -0.75
N TYR A 48 -5.86 4.48 -1.75
CA TYR A 48 -5.04 4.83 -2.91
C TYR A 48 -5.86 5.33 -4.10
N LYS A 49 -7.19 5.36 -4.01
CA LYS A 49 -8.08 5.70 -5.12
C LYS A 49 -7.71 7.03 -5.77
N ALA A 50 -7.42 8.07 -4.98
CA ALA A 50 -7.03 9.37 -5.50
C ALA A 50 -5.71 9.32 -6.30
N LEU A 51 -4.69 8.63 -5.78
CA LEU A 51 -3.41 8.44 -6.45
C LEU A 51 -3.54 7.62 -7.75
N LEU A 52 -4.34 6.56 -7.72
CA LEU A 52 -4.61 5.73 -8.89
C LEU A 52 -5.36 6.51 -9.98
N LEU A 53 -6.27 7.40 -9.59
CA LEU A 53 -6.94 8.31 -10.53
C LEU A 53 -5.97 9.37 -11.07
N ASP A 54 -5.09 9.92 -10.23
CA ASP A 54 -4.07 10.87 -10.66
C ASP A 54 -3.09 10.23 -11.66
N LEU A 55 -2.70 8.96 -11.47
CA LEU A 55 -1.88 8.21 -12.44
C LEU A 55 -2.52 8.10 -13.84
N ARG A 56 -3.85 8.16 -13.95
CA ARG A 56 -4.56 8.15 -15.24
C ARG A 56 -4.50 9.49 -15.96
N LYS A 57 -4.29 10.58 -15.22
CA LYS A 57 -4.19 11.92 -15.80
C LYS A 57 -2.80 12.10 -16.45
N PRO A 58 -2.71 12.88 -17.53
CA PRO A 58 -1.43 13.32 -18.06
C PRO A 58 -0.59 13.98 -16.96
N ARG A 59 0.65 13.57 -16.81
CA ARG A 59 1.59 14.08 -15.79
C ARG A 59 1.89 15.57 -15.97
N GLU A 60 1.77 16.07 -17.19
CA GLU A 60 1.93 17.47 -17.60
C GLU A 60 0.91 18.38 -16.91
N THR A 61 -0.19 17.83 -16.39
CA THR A 61 -1.16 18.59 -15.59
C THR A 61 -0.59 19.11 -14.27
N LEU A 62 0.51 18.53 -13.78
CA LEU A 62 1.20 19.02 -12.58
C LEU A 62 2.15 20.18 -12.86
N GLY A 63 2.52 20.43 -14.12
CA GLY A 63 3.40 21.53 -14.50
C GLY A 63 4.52 21.11 -15.46
N THR A 64 5.64 21.81 -15.39
CA THR A 64 6.81 21.56 -16.23
C THR A 64 7.67 20.43 -15.65
N PRO A 65 8.20 19.51 -16.47
CA PRO A 65 9.10 18.47 -15.98
C PRO A 65 10.41 19.06 -15.46
N SER A 66 10.86 18.54 -14.32
CA SER A 66 12.21 18.68 -13.81
C SER A 66 13.01 17.43 -14.14
N THR A 67 14.23 17.61 -14.65
CA THR A 67 15.18 16.51 -14.86
C THR A 67 15.93 16.23 -13.55
N GLN A 68 16.24 14.95 -13.31
CA GLN A 68 16.98 14.50 -12.12
C GLN A 68 16.40 15.01 -10.79
N LEU A 69 15.09 14.86 -10.64
CA LEU A 69 14.42 15.30 -9.44
C LEU A 69 14.90 14.51 -8.22
N ARG A 70 15.17 15.22 -7.13
CA ARG A 70 15.37 14.67 -5.78
C ARG A 70 14.45 15.40 -4.80
N MET A 71 13.66 14.67 -4.03
CA MET A 71 12.70 15.26 -3.10
C MET A 71 12.60 14.43 -1.81
N PRO A 72 12.83 15.03 -0.62
CA PRO A 72 12.53 14.37 0.64
C PRO A 72 11.01 14.26 0.83
N VAL A 73 10.55 13.04 1.04
CA VAL A 73 9.14 12.74 1.33
C VAL A 73 8.89 12.78 2.84
N ARG A 74 9.87 12.34 3.62
CA ARG A 74 9.77 12.26 5.09
C ARG A 74 11.14 12.46 5.71
N SER A 75 11.14 13.10 6.87
CA SER A 75 12.34 13.32 7.70
C SER A 75 12.12 12.82 9.12
N PHE A 76 13.20 12.44 9.78
CA PHE A 76 13.25 12.17 11.20
C PHE A 76 13.12 13.46 12.02
N PRO A 77 12.80 13.39 13.33
CA PRO A 77 12.73 14.56 14.21
C PRO A 77 14.04 15.36 14.29
N ASN A 78 15.19 14.71 14.05
CA ASN A 78 16.51 15.34 14.00
C ASN A 78 16.79 16.08 12.67
N GLY A 79 15.81 16.15 11.76
CA GLY A 79 15.91 16.83 10.47
C GLY A 79 16.55 15.99 9.35
N ARG A 80 17.12 14.81 9.66
CA ARG A 80 17.67 13.91 8.64
C ARG A 80 16.56 13.31 7.79
N GLU A 81 16.85 13.05 6.54
CA GLU A 81 15.89 12.45 5.61
C GLU A 81 15.70 10.97 5.95
N GLU A 82 14.44 10.56 6.07
CA GLU A 82 14.07 9.16 6.26
C GLU A 82 13.68 8.50 4.93
N VAL A 83 12.94 9.22 4.09
CA VAL A 83 12.51 8.74 2.78
C VAL A 83 12.80 9.81 1.74
N VAL A 84 13.61 9.45 0.74
CA VAL A 84 13.99 10.34 -0.36
C VAL A 84 13.54 9.71 -1.66
N LEU A 85 12.91 10.52 -2.51
CA LEU A 85 12.52 10.13 -3.84
C LEU A 85 13.44 10.77 -4.87
N HIS A 86 13.89 9.94 -5.81
CA HIS A 86 14.62 10.33 -7.01
C HIS A 86 13.80 9.98 -8.25
N ALA A 87 13.83 10.82 -9.27
CA ALA A 87 13.23 10.52 -10.57
C ALA A 87 14.08 11.10 -11.71
N GLU A 88 14.18 10.37 -12.83
CA GLU A 88 14.89 10.88 -14.01
C GLU A 88 14.16 12.09 -14.61
N GLN A 89 12.83 12.01 -14.64
CA GLN A 89 11.93 13.10 -14.95
C GLN A 89 10.83 13.15 -13.90
N GLY A 90 10.56 14.33 -13.35
CA GLY A 90 9.55 14.53 -12.30
C GLY A 90 8.68 15.75 -12.57
N TRP A 91 7.41 15.66 -12.19
CA TRP A 91 6.45 16.76 -12.19
C TRP A 91 5.97 16.95 -10.76
N ILE A 92 5.91 18.19 -10.32
CA ILE A 92 5.55 18.55 -8.95
C ILE A 92 4.41 19.55 -9.02
N SER A 93 3.38 19.35 -8.19
CA SER A 93 2.37 20.39 -7.97
C SER A 93 2.99 21.65 -7.36
N LEU A 94 2.32 22.79 -7.54
CA LEU A 94 2.75 24.08 -7.01
C LEU A 94 2.90 24.11 -5.49
N ASP A 95 2.07 23.34 -4.76
CA ASP A 95 2.14 23.18 -3.31
C ASP A 95 3.24 22.18 -2.86
N MET A 96 3.97 21.61 -3.80
CA MET A 96 5.00 20.59 -3.59
C MET A 96 4.51 19.31 -2.89
N MET A 97 3.20 19.06 -2.83
CA MET A 97 2.63 17.90 -2.13
C MET A 97 2.45 16.69 -3.03
N LYS A 98 2.12 16.90 -4.31
CA LYS A 98 1.94 15.84 -5.28
C LYS A 98 3.11 15.75 -6.22
N LEU A 99 3.50 14.52 -6.49
CA LEU A 99 4.60 14.20 -7.36
C LEU A 99 4.22 13.14 -8.37
N ARG A 100 4.67 13.31 -9.61
CA ARG A 100 4.75 12.26 -10.62
C ARG A 100 6.18 12.12 -11.07
N GLY A 101 6.64 10.89 -11.28
CA GLY A 101 8.00 10.65 -11.74
C GLY A 101 8.09 9.46 -12.70
N VAL A 102 9.10 9.50 -13.55
CA VAL A 102 9.52 8.39 -14.43
C VAL A 102 10.91 7.92 -13.99
N LYS A 103 11.11 6.59 -14.04
CA LYS A 103 12.27 5.89 -13.50
C LYS A 103 12.55 6.35 -12.07
N VAL A 104 11.56 6.09 -11.23
CA VAL A 104 11.55 6.54 -9.85
C VAL A 104 12.35 5.58 -8.99
N ARG A 105 13.16 6.13 -8.10
CA ARG A 105 13.89 5.40 -7.06
C ARG A 105 13.57 6.04 -5.72
N VAL A 106 12.99 5.27 -4.81
CA VAL A 106 12.71 5.68 -3.44
C VAL A 106 13.72 5.00 -2.53
N GLU A 107 14.48 5.81 -1.81
CA GLU A 107 15.46 5.38 -0.82
C GLU A 107 14.90 5.60 0.58
N THR A 108 15.11 4.63 1.45
CA THR A 108 14.75 4.73 2.86
C THR A 108 16.00 4.57 3.71
N PHE A 109 16.18 5.48 4.64
CA PHE A 109 17.34 5.54 5.53
C PHE A 109 16.94 5.22 6.98
N ASP A 110 17.92 4.80 7.77
CA ASP A 110 17.80 4.79 9.23
C ASP A 110 18.17 6.16 9.83
N GLU A 111 17.98 6.32 11.14
CA GLU A 111 18.30 7.58 11.84
C GLU A 111 19.79 7.95 11.79
N ALA A 112 20.66 6.94 11.64
CA ALA A 112 22.10 7.14 11.48
C ALA A 112 22.47 7.59 10.05
N GLY A 113 21.54 7.52 9.10
CA GLY A 113 21.71 7.90 7.70
C GLY A 113 22.15 6.75 6.79
N ASN A 114 22.11 5.50 7.26
CA ASN A 114 22.44 4.34 6.44
C ASN A 114 21.25 3.96 5.56
N LEU A 115 21.52 3.56 4.31
CA LEU A 115 20.50 3.09 3.39
C LEU A 115 19.96 1.73 3.84
N VAL A 116 18.66 1.67 4.12
CA VAL A 116 17.96 0.46 4.60
C VAL A 116 17.30 -0.30 3.44
N SER A 117 16.68 0.44 2.52
CA SER A 117 15.99 -0.16 1.39
C SER A 117 15.89 0.78 0.20
N THR A 118 15.76 0.19 -0.99
CA THR A 118 15.54 0.93 -2.22
C THR A 118 14.41 0.30 -3.03
N LEU A 119 13.44 1.12 -3.42
CA LEU A 119 12.32 0.76 -4.29
C LEU A 119 12.48 1.46 -5.63
N TRP A 120 12.52 0.71 -6.72
CA TRP A 120 12.51 1.20 -8.09
C TRP A 120 11.14 0.99 -8.73
N ALA A 121 10.72 1.96 -9.55
CA ALA A 121 9.51 1.89 -10.35
C ALA A 121 9.70 2.58 -11.70
N ASP A 122 9.09 2.06 -12.77
CA ASP A 122 9.10 2.70 -14.08
C ASP A 122 8.37 4.06 -14.05
N GLU A 123 7.23 4.14 -13.37
CA GLU A 123 6.48 5.38 -13.14
C GLU A 123 5.85 5.35 -11.73
N ALA A 124 5.82 6.49 -11.04
CA ALA A 124 5.15 6.60 -9.75
C ALA A 124 4.42 7.93 -9.55
N ALA A 125 3.34 7.89 -8.79
CA ALA A 125 2.67 9.02 -8.18
C ALA A 125 2.88 8.96 -6.66
N VAL A 126 3.21 10.10 -6.07
CA VAL A 126 3.41 10.22 -4.61
C VAL A 126 2.63 11.42 -4.10
N ASP A 127 1.97 11.23 -2.97
CA ASP A 127 1.36 12.29 -2.19
C ASP A 127 2.11 12.39 -0.85
N ARG A 128 2.81 13.51 -0.65
CA ARG A 128 3.61 13.77 0.56
C ARG A 128 2.73 14.05 1.78
N ALA A 129 1.52 14.59 1.60
CA ALA A 129 0.63 14.87 2.71
C ALA A 129 0.15 13.58 3.37
N THR A 130 -0.26 12.60 2.56
CA THR A 130 -0.70 11.28 3.04
C THR A 130 0.42 10.25 3.14
N LYS A 131 1.61 10.56 2.61
CA LYS A 131 2.78 9.66 2.51
C LYS A 131 2.48 8.39 1.72
N LEU A 132 1.50 8.44 0.84
CA LEU A 132 1.10 7.33 -0.01
C LEU A 132 1.77 7.44 -1.38
N ALA A 133 2.09 6.30 -1.96
CA ALA A 133 2.62 6.19 -3.30
C ALA A 133 1.92 5.07 -4.08
N ALA A 134 1.78 5.28 -5.38
CA ALA A 134 1.31 4.27 -6.32
C ALA A 134 2.27 4.22 -7.51
N ALA A 135 2.67 3.03 -7.90
CA ALA A 135 3.59 2.78 -9.00
C ALA A 135 2.91 2.03 -10.13
N LYS A 136 3.29 2.36 -11.36
CA LYS A 136 2.85 1.72 -12.60
C LYS A 136 4.08 1.16 -13.31
N GLY A 137 3.92 -0.02 -13.92
CA GLY A 137 5.00 -0.72 -14.61
C GLY A 137 5.82 -1.59 -13.66
N ARG A 138 7.05 -1.91 -14.04
CA ARG A 138 7.89 -2.81 -13.25
C ARG A 138 8.29 -2.15 -11.95
N VAL A 139 8.29 -2.95 -10.89
CA VAL A 139 8.75 -2.55 -9.57
C VAL A 139 9.78 -3.54 -9.04
N ARG A 140 10.77 -3.01 -8.32
CA ARG A 140 11.76 -3.81 -7.60
C ARG A 140 12.03 -3.16 -6.26
N LEU A 141 11.98 -3.93 -5.18
CA LEU A 141 12.37 -3.52 -3.85
C LEU A 141 13.55 -4.38 -3.41
N VAL A 142 14.59 -3.75 -2.88
CA VAL A 142 15.72 -4.43 -2.24
C VAL A 142 15.82 -3.97 -0.79
N ARG A 143 15.89 -4.92 0.14
CA ARG A 143 16.06 -4.64 1.57
C ARG A 143 16.82 -5.77 2.25
N GLY A 144 17.97 -5.47 2.85
CA GLY A 144 18.73 -6.43 3.67
C GLY A 144 19.00 -7.78 2.98
N GLY A 145 19.34 -7.75 1.70
CA GLY A 145 19.61 -8.94 0.87
C GLY A 145 18.37 -9.59 0.24
N ASP A 146 17.17 -9.20 0.65
CA ASP A 146 15.92 -9.69 0.07
C ASP A 146 15.51 -8.81 -1.12
N THR A 147 15.00 -9.43 -2.17
CA THR A 147 14.48 -8.75 -3.37
C THR A 147 13.01 -9.11 -3.57
N LEU A 148 12.17 -8.11 -3.78
CA LEU A 148 10.78 -8.25 -4.19
C LEU A 148 10.59 -7.58 -5.56
N THR A 149 10.11 -8.30 -6.55
CA THR A 149 9.83 -7.76 -7.90
C THR A 149 8.36 -7.96 -8.26
N GLY A 150 7.91 -7.24 -9.29
CA GLY A 150 6.63 -7.48 -9.95
C GLY A 150 6.19 -6.30 -10.79
N ASN A 151 4.88 -6.19 -11.02
CA ASN A 151 4.29 -5.13 -11.82
C ASN A 151 3.19 -4.37 -11.05
N GLY A 152 3.37 -3.06 -10.93
CA GLY A 152 2.55 -2.16 -10.16
C GLY A 152 2.71 -2.36 -8.65
N ALA A 153 2.66 -1.26 -7.90
CA ALA A 153 2.70 -1.32 -6.44
C ALA A 153 1.89 -0.20 -5.79
N LEU A 154 1.39 -0.48 -4.59
CA LEU A 154 0.89 0.51 -3.64
C LEU A 154 1.87 0.55 -2.47
N ALA A 155 2.24 1.74 -2.01
CA ALA A 155 3.14 1.89 -0.89
C ALA A 155 2.66 2.95 0.09
N ASP A 156 2.74 2.65 1.38
CA ASP A 156 2.58 3.61 2.45
C ASP A 156 3.99 3.87 3.03
N LEU A 157 4.54 5.03 2.69
CA LEU A 157 5.89 5.46 3.09
C LEU A 157 5.92 5.90 4.56
N GLY A 158 4.75 6.11 5.17
CA GLY A 158 4.58 6.34 6.61
C GLY A 158 4.77 5.07 7.42
N THR A 159 4.16 3.97 6.97
CA THR A 159 4.19 2.68 7.69
C THR A 159 5.20 1.69 7.13
N ARG A 160 5.94 2.08 6.08
CA ARG A 160 6.92 1.24 5.36
C ARG A 160 6.29 -0.03 4.79
N TYR A 161 5.06 0.11 4.29
CA TYR A 161 4.29 -0.95 3.71
C TYR A 161 4.35 -0.87 2.18
N VAL A 162 4.50 -2.01 1.52
CA VAL A 162 4.46 -2.12 0.05
C VAL A 162 3.63 -3.34 -0.32
N ARG A 163 2.71 -3.16 -1.26
CA ARG A 163 1.91 -4.21 -1.88
C ARG A 163 2.16 -4.21 -3.38
N VAL A 164 2.74 -5.29 -3.90
CA VAL A 164 2.86 -5.52 -5.34
C VAL A 164 1.54 -6.07 -5.86
N LEU A 165 1.11 -5.58 -7.02
CA LEU A 165 -0.23 -5.87 -7.54
C LEU A 165 -0.28 -7.10 -8.45
N ARG A 166 0.78 -7.36 -9.22
CA ARG A 166 0.86 -8.47 -10.17
C ARG A 166 2.27 -9.02 -10.27
N ASP A 167 2.36 -10.29 -10.67
CA ASP A 167 3.60 -11.00 -10.99
C ASP A 167 4.66 -10.88 -9.89
N ALA A 168 4.20 -10.94 -8.64
CA ALA A 168 5.05 -10.73 -7.48
C ALA A 168 6.00 -11.92 -7.29
N GLN A 169 7.29 -11.65 -7.22
CA GLN A 169 8.31 -12.64 -6.89
C GLN A 169 9.15 -12.14 -5.72
N ILE A 170 9.43 -13.02 -4.77
CA ILE A 170 10.28 -12.73 -3.62
C ILE A 170 11.47 -13.68 -3.66
N GLU A 171 12.65 -13.10 -3.70
CA GLU A 171 13.92 -13.79 -3.49
C GLU A 171 14.45 -13.39 -2.12
N THR A 172 14.65 -14.38 -1.25
CA THR A 172 15.18 -14.15 0.09
C THR A 172 16.27 -15.15 0.43
N GLY A 173 17.40 -14.64 0.92
CA GLY A 173 18.49 -15.47 1.41
C GLY A 173 18.22 -16.07 2.81
N ARG A 174 17.09 -15.71 3.44
CA ARG A 174 16.73 -16.11 4.81
C ARG A 174 16.03 -17.46 4.88
N LEU A 175 15.46 -17.92 3.77
CA LEU A 175 14.83 -19.25 3.66
C LEU A 175 15.85 -20.37 3.44
N LYS A 176 16.99 -20.35 4.15
CA LYS A 176 17.89 -21.51 4.19
C LYS A 176 17.15 -22.69 4.82
N GLY A 177 16.65 -23.61 3.99
CA GLY A 177 16.04 -24.86 4.43
C GLY A 177 14.51 -24.93 4.40
N ALA A 178 13.80 -23.95 3.83
CA ALA A 178 12.35 -24.09 3.61
C ALA A 178 12.10 -24.93 2.34
N ASP A 179 12.12 -26.25 2.52
CA ASP A 179 11.66 -27.21 1.51
C ASP A 179 10.12 -27.18 1.43
N LEU A 180 9.58 -26.36 0.53
CA LEU A 180 8.14 -26.29 0.25
C LEU A 180 7.61 -27.57 -0.43
N THR A 181 8.48 -28.46 -0.90
CA THR A 181 8.05 -29.73 -1.51
C THR A 181 7.73 -30.81 -0.48
N ARG A 182 8.17 -30.67 0.77
CA ARG A 182 7.83 -31.59 1.88
C ARG A 182 6.45 -31.38 2.51
N ARG A 183 5.80 -30.25 2.24
CA ARG A 183 4.40 -30.03 2.65
C ARG A 183 3.54 -30.19 1.41
N GLY A 184 3.11 -31.42 1.13
CA GLY A 184 2.24 -31.77 0.01
C GLY A 184 0.99 -30.90 -0.05
N MET A 185 1.09 -29.80 -0.77
CA MET A 185 0.01 -28.86 -1.06
C MET A 185 0.14 -28.46 -2.54
N PHE A 186 -0.06 -29.46 -3.39
CA PHE A 186 -0.57 -29.36 -4.75
C PHE A 186 -1.58 -30.49 -4.93
#